data_AF-A0A2U2S546-F1
#
_entry.id   AF-A0A2U2S546-F1
#
_cell.length_a   1.000
_cell.length_b   1.000
_cell.length_c   1.000
_cell.angle_alpha   90.00
_cell.angle_beta   90.00
_cell.angle_gamma   90.00
#
_symmetry.space_group_name_H-M   'P 1'
#
loop_
_entity.id
_entity.type
_entity.pdbx_description
1 polymer ?
#
loop_
_entity_poly.entity_id
_entity_poly.type
_entity_poly.pdbx_seq_one_letter_code
_entity_poly.pdbx_strand_id
1 'polypeptide(L)'
;MNFLFEQFQIALQSESWPERGRRMRLAAWYGVLAATAFVWANALVNVFSFPRLPLGLDWPYTLATWAWLSLALGFAGLIAGWFTEEYQGVVGGGIILTVLLAIVFLFQMQDAPTVQSVLMALPLIGVGMAAAGALRWTARRHVHISLQPSGWLRRKQLAQHLLLIVCIGLFAGILGRLDWPAEQALTNLDTYLREAPSNPQVRMYLPIRQVPSLTEHFGVEYRFYVRRSALAAGSLDLTVRFSDGFVMQCVLPVGNTNFFTDCWEAD
;
A
#
# COMPACT_ATOMS: atom_id res chain seq x y z
N MET A 1 -11.41 -35.54 1.96
CA MET A 1 -11.73 -34.54 3.01
C MET A 1 -11.27 -34.97 4.40
N ASN A 2 -11.51 -36.21 4.84
CA ASN A 2 -11.14 -36.68 6.19
C ASN A 2 -9.64 -36.58 6.54
N PHE A 3 -8.73 -36.88 5.59
CA PHE A 3 -7.29 -36.81 5.85
C PHE A 3 -6.78 -35.40 6.22
N LEU A 4 -7.28 -34.35 5.55
CA LEU A 4 -6.89 -32.96 5.86
C LEU A 4 -7.40 -32.53 7.24
N PHE A 5 -8.57 -33.03 7.65
CA PHE A 5 -9.17 -32.72 8.94
C PHE A 5 -8.42 -33.41 10.09
N GLU A 6 -8.03 -34.67 9.93
CA GLU A 6 -7.19 -35.39 10.90
C GLU A 6 -5.83 -34.73 11.07
N GLN A 7 -5.17 -34.35 9.97
CA GLN A 7 -3.89 -33.62 10.01
C GLN A 7 -4.02 -32.27 10.75
N PHE A 8 -5.15 -31.59 10.58
CA PHE A 8 -5.43 -30.34 11.27
C PHE A 8 -5.66 -30.56 12.77
N GLN A 9 -6.38 -31.61 13.17
CA GLN A 9 -6.59 -31.96 14.57
C GLN A 9 -5.28 -32.34 15.27
N ILE A 10 -4.44 -33.16 14.63
CA ILE A 10 -3.13 -33.54 15.17
C ILE A 10 -2.25 -32.30 15.35
N ALA A 11 -2.21 -31.40 14.38
CA ALA A 11 -1.46 -30.15 14.47
C ALA A 11 -1.99 -29.20 15.55
N LEU A 12 -3.30 -29.21 15.82
CA LEU A 12 -3.90 -28.42 16.90
C LEU A 12 -3.51 -28.93 18.29
N GLN A 13 -3.30 -30.24 18.44
CA GLN A 13 -3.01 -30.89 19.73
C GLN A 13 -1.52 -30.89 20.11
N SER A 14 -0.62 -30.60 19.17
CA SER A 14 0.83 -30.74 19.37
C SER A 14 1.51 -29.57 20.10
N GLU A 15 0.87 -28.42 20.26
CA GLU A 15 1.47 -27.22 20.85
C GLU A 15 0.57 -26.59 21.92
N SER A 16 1.16 -26.11 23.01
CA SER A 16 0.42 -25.44 24.08
C SER A 16 -0.13 -24.07 23.64
N TRP A 17 -1.29 -23.68 24.16
CA TRP A 17 -1.88 -22.36 23.87
C TRP A 17 -0.95 -21.17 24.12
N PRO A 18 -0.14 -21.12 25.20
CA PRO A 18 0.79 -20.01 25.43
C PRO A 18 1.87 -19.88 24.35
N GLU A 19 2.41 -21.00 23.86
CA GLU A 19 3.43 -21.02 22.81
C GLU A 19 2.86 -20.54 21.47
N ARG A 20 1.69 -21.07 21.09
CA ARG A 20 0.95 -20.63 19.90
C ARG A 20 0.64 -19.14 19.96
N GLY A 21 0.08 -18.67 21.08
CA GLY A 21 -0.25 -17.26 21.28
C GLY A 21 0.97 -16.34 21.25
N ARG A 22 2.14 -16.82 21.69
CA ARG A 22 3.41 -16.07 21.56
C ARG A 22 3.81 -15.93 20.09
N ARG A 23 3.77 -17.02 19.30
CA ARG A 23 4.11 -16.99 17.87
C ARG A 23 3.18 -16.08 17.08
N MET A 24 1.87 -16.19 17.31
CA MET A 24 0.85 -15.35 16.66
C MET A 24 1.09 -13.87 16.93
N ARG A 25 1.29 -13.47 18.19
CA ARG A 25 1.55 -12.08 18.55
C ARG A 25 2.81 -11.54 17.90
N LEU A 26 3.89 -12.31 17.87
CA LEU A 26 5.14 -11.90 17.21
C LEU A 26 4.95 -11.71 15.70
N ALA A 27 4.30 -12.65 15.03
CA ALA A 27 3.99 -12.54 13.61
C ALA A 27 3.12 -11.30 13.31
N ALA A 28 2.11 -11.04 14.14
CA ALA A 28 1.25 -9.85 14.01
C ALA A 28 2.04 -8.55 14.16
N TRP A 29 2.88 -8.43 15.19
CA TRP A 29 3.71 -7.24 15.39
C TRP A 29 4.69 -6.99 14.25
N TYR A 30 5.28 -8.04 13.68
CA TYR A 30 6.14 -7.89 12.51
C TYR A 30 5.37 -7.51 11.25
N GLY A 31 4.15 -7.99 11.08
CA GLY A 31 3.24 -7.53 10.04
C GLY A 31 2.95 -6.03 10.14
N VAL A 32 2.60 -5.56 11.34
CA VAL A 32 2.37 -4.12 11.62
C VAL A 32 3.63 -3.29 11.37
N LEU A 33 4.81 -3.77 11.79
CA LEU A 33 6.08 -3.08 11.57
C LEU A 33 6.40 -2.95 10.08
N ALA A 34 6.24 -4.03 9.32
CA ALA A 34 6.45 -4.02 7.87
C ALA A 34 5.45 -3.09 7.16
N ALA A 35 4.17 -3.13 7.54
CA ALA A 35 3.13 -2.23 7.04
C ALA A 35 3.50 -0.76 7.28
N THR A 36 3.95 -0.46 8.50
CA THR A 36 4.35 0.89 8.91
C THR A 36 5.51 1.38 8.05
N ALA A 37 6.59 0.61 7.95
CA ALA A 37 7.74 0.98 7.12
C ALA A 37 7.35 1.19 5.64
N PHE A 38 6.52 0.31 5.10
CA PHE A 38 6.01 0.41 3.73
C PHE A 38 5.20 1.68 3.50
N VAL A 39 4.18 1.96 4.31
CA VAL A 39 3.27 3.10 4.09
C VAL A 39 4.02 4.43 4.19
N TRP A 40 4.90 4.59 5.18
CA TRP A 40 5.67 5.82 5.33
C TRP A 40 6.68 6.01 4.20
N ALA A 41 7.38 4.95 3.77
CA ALA A 41 8.26 5.03 2.60
C ALA A 41 7.47 5.41 1.34
N ASN A 42 6.35 4.74 1.08
CA ASN A 42 5.51 5.00 -0.10
C ASN A 42 4.93 6.43 -0.11
N ALA A 43 4.53 6.94 1.05
CA ALA A 43 3.95 8.28 1.15
C ALA A 43 5.00 9.40 1.01
N LEU A 44 6.24 9.16 1.47
CA LEU A 44 7.29 10.17 1.50
C LEU A 44 8.23 10.12 0.28
N VAL A 45 8.37 8.97 -0.39
CA VAL A 45 9.36 8.79 -1.47
C VAL A 45 9.18 9.83 -2.58
N ASN A 46 7.93 10.14 -2.96
CA ASN A 46 7.65 11.11 -4.02
C ASN A 46 7.91 12.54 -3.58
N VAL A 47 7.49 12.90 -2.36
CA VAL A 47 7.73 14.24 -1.78
C VAL A 47 9.23 14.55 -1.72
N PHE A 48 10.06 13.57 -1.34
CA PHE A 48 11.52 13.75 -1.28
C PHE A 48 12.22 13.63 -2.63
N SER A 49 11.72 12.77 -3.52
CA SER A 49 12.37 12.54 -4.82
C SER A 49 12.15 13.69 -5.81
N PHE A 50 11.06 14.45 -5.67
CA PHE A 50 10.66 15.48 -6.64
C PHE A 50 10.47 16.85 -5.97
N PRO A 51 11.54 17.46 -5.42
CA PRO A 51 11.45 18.68 -4.61
C PRO A 51 11.02 19.94 -5.40
N ARG A 52 10.98 19.87 -6.73
CA ARG A 52 10.54 20.98 -7.60
C ARG A 52 9.03 20.98 -7.82
N LEU A 53 8.38 19.82 -7.66
CA LEU A 53 6.93 19.70 -7.77
C LEU A 53 6.29 20.06 -6.42
N PRO A 54 5.15 20.76 -6.41
CA PRO A 54 4.45 21.12 -5.17
C PRO A 54 3.69 19.92 -4.58
N LEU A 55 4.37 18.80 -4.36
CA LEU A 55 3.77 17.58 -3.81
C LEU A 55 3.49 17.74 -2.31
N GLY A 56 2.26 17.41 -1.92
CA GLY A 56 1.81 17.36 -0.53
C GLY A 56 1.64 15.94 -0.01
N LEU A 57 1.70 15.79 1.31
CA LEU A 57 1.35 14.55 2.00
C LEU A 57 -0.14 14.58 2.37
N ASP A 58 -0.93 13.64 1.84
CA ASP A 58 -2.34 13.52 2.20
C ASP A 58 -2.47 12.78 3.54
N TRP A 59 -2.44 13.52 4.64
CA TRP A 59 -2.48 12.96 5.98
C TRP A 59 -3.68 12.04 6.24
N PRO A 60 -4.94 12.44 5.96
CA PRO A 60 -6.09 11.55 6.16
C PRO A 60 -5.92 10.21 5.44
N TYR A 61 -5.52 10.23 4.17
CA TYR A 61 -5.32 9.00 3.41
C TYR A 61 -4.13 8.20 3.92
N THR A 62 -2.97 8.82 4.15
CA THR A 62 -1.79 8.12 4.67
C THR A 62 -2.07 7.45 6.00
N LEU A 63 -2.76 8.13 6.93
CA LEU A 63 -3.15 7.57 8.23
C LEU A 63 -4.17 6.45 8.08
N ALA A 64 -5.18 6.62 7.22
CA ALA A 64 -6.17 5.59 6.94
C ALA A 64 -5.53 4.33 6.33
N THR A 65 -4.67 4.50 5.32
CA THR A 65 -3.91 3.41 4.70
C THR A 65 -2.98 2.74 5.70
N TRP A 66 -2.28 3.51 6.54
CA TRP A 66 -1.42 2.97 7.59
C TRP A 66 -2.21 2.12 8.59
N ALA A 67 -3.33 2.63 9.10
CA ALA A 67 -4.17 1.92 10.04
C ALA A 67 -4.74 0.64 9.42
N TRP A 68 -5.32 0.74 8.23
CA TRP A 68 -5.92 -0.39 7.51
C TRP A 68 -4.88 -1.47 7.17
N LEU A 69 -3.74 -1.10 6.60
CA LEU A 69 -2.71 -2.06 6.21
C LEU A 69 -2.02 -2.69 7.43
N SER A 70 -1.83 -1.93 8.51
CA SER A 70 -1.31 -2.45 9.78
C SER A 70 -2.28 -3.47 10.38
N LEU A 71 -3.59 -3.18 10.38
CA LEU A 71 -4.61 -4.13 10.81
C LEU A 71 -4.58 -5.40 9.94
N ALA A 72 -4.56 -5.23 8.62
CA ALA A 72 -4.56 -6.34 7.67
C ALA A 72 -3.33 -7.25 7.83
N LEU A 73 -2.11 -6.68 7.85
CA LEU A 73 -0.88 -7.47 8.02
C LEU A 73 -0.70 -7.99 9.45
N GLY A 74 -1.21 -7.28 10.46
CA GLY A 74 -1.29 -7.79 11.83
C GLY A 74 -2.17 -9.03 11.93
N PHE A 75 -3.37 -8.97 11.36
CA PHE A 75 -4.30 -10.10 11.32
C PHE A 75 -3.76 -11.26 10.47
N ALA A 76 -3.12 -10.96 9.33
CA ALA A 76 -2.40 -11.94 8.53
C ALA A 76 -1.32 -12.67 9.35
N GLY A 77 -0.59 -11.93 10.17
CA GLY A 77 0.41 -12.48 11.10
C GLY A 77 -0.22 -13.42 12.14
N LEU A 78 -1.39 -13.06 12.70
CA LEU A 78 -2.12 -13.95 13.62
C LEU A 78 -2.49 -15.27 12.94
N ILE A 79 -3.02 -15.23 11.71
CA ILE A 79 -3.40 -16.43 10.95
C ILE A 79 -2.17 -17.26 10.59
N ALA A 80 -1.12 -16.64 10.02
CA ALA A 80 0.10 -17.33 9.64
C ALA A 80 0.82 -17.97 10.84
N GLY A 81 0.70 -17.34 12.02
CA GLY A 81 1.21 -17.84 13.29
C GLY A 81 0.33 -18.89 13.96
N TRP A 82 -0.93 -19.07 13.54
CA TRP A 82 -1.87 -20.00 14.19
C TRP A 82 -1.41 -21.45 14.07
N PHE A 83 -1.06 -21.87 12.86
CA PHE A 83 -0.70 -23.24 12.52
C PHE A 83 0.61 -23.67 13.16
N THR A 84 0.74 -24.94 13.56
CA THR A 84 1.96 -25.50 14.18
C THR A 84 2.97 -25.98 13.13
N GLU A 85 2.47 -26.67 12.10
CA GLU A 85 3.21 -27.17 10.95
C GLU A 85 3.62 -26.03 10.00
N GLU A 86 4.77 -26.13 9.34
CA GLU A 86 5.28 -25.08 8.45
C GLU A 86 4.48 -24.99 7.15
N TYR A 87 4.32 -26.13 6.48
CA TYR A 87 3.61 -26.21 5.22
C TYR A 87 2.13 -25.82 5.38
N GLN A 88 1.45 -26.33 6.41
CA GLN A 88 0.05 -26.01 6.67
C GLN A 88 -0.16 -24.53 7.00
N GLY A 89 0.79 -23.89 7.69
CA GLY A 89 0.72 -22.46 7.97
C GLY A 89 0.88 -21.59 6.72
N VAL A 90 1.76 -21.98 5.80
CA VAL A 90 1.96 -21.27 4.53
C VAL A 90 0.75 -21.45 3.61
N VAL A 91 0.31 -22.69 3.40
CA VAL A 91 -0.82 -22.98 2.51
C VAL A 91 -2.14 -22.51 3.12
N GLY A 92 -2.44 -22.90 4.35
CA GLY A 92 -3.66 -22.52 5.06
C GLY A 92 -3.75 -21.02 5.28
N GLY A 93 -2.66 -20.38 5.72
CA GLY A 93 -2.59 -18.93 5.86
C GLY A 93 -2.72 -18.21 4.52
N GLY A 94 -2.04 -18.69 3.47
CA GLY A 94 -2.15 -18.14 2.13
C GLY A 94 -3.56 -18.24 1.55
N ILE A 95 -4.25 -19.38 1.73
CA ILE A 95 -5.65 -19.55 1.31
C ILE A 95 -6.56 -18.56 2.04
N ILE A 96 -6.46 -18.47 3.37
CA ILE A 96 -7.31 -17.55 4.15
C ILE A 96 -7.04 -16.10 3.73
N LEU A 97 -5.78 -15.72 3.56
CA LEU A 97 -5.42 -14.37 3.08
C LEU A 97 -5.96 -14.08 1.69
N THR A 98 -5.88 -15.06 0.79
CA THR A 98 -6.44 -14.92 -0.55
C THR A 98 -7.96 -14.71 -0.48
N VAL A 99 -8.67 -15.52 0.32
CA VAL A 99 -10.12 -15.38 0.47
C VAL A 99 -10.47 -14.01 1.02
N LEU A 100 -9.72 -13.51 2.01
CA LEU A 100 -9.92 -12.17 2.55
C LEU A 100 -9.68 -11.07 1.50
N LEU A 101 -8.60 -11.16 0.73
CA LEU A 101 -8.32 -10.23 -0.36
C LEU A 101 -9.42 -10.30 -1.43
N ALA A 102 -9.85 -11.50 -1.82
CA ALA A 102 -10.92 -11.69 -2.79
C ALA A 102 -12.23 -11.05 -2.32
N ILE A 103 -12.58 -11.16 -1.03
CA ILE A 103 -13.74 -10.48 -0.46
C ILE A 103 -13.60 -8.96 -0.60
N VAL A 104 -12.44 -8.40 -0.27
CA VAL A 104 -12.18 -6.95 -0.44
C VAL A 104 -12.32 -6.53 -1.90
N PHE A 105 -11.74 -7.29 -2.83
CA PHE A 105 -11.87 -7.04 -4.26
C PHE A 105 -13.31 -7.10 -4.75
N LEU A 106 -14.10 -8.07 -4.27
CA LEU A 106 -15.52 -8.20 -4.62
C LEU A 106 -16.34 -7.01 -4.13
N PHE A 107 -16.04 -6.45 -2.97
CA PHE A 107 -16.70 -5.23 -2.47
C PHE A 107 -16.25 -3.95 -3.19
N GLN A 108 -15.05 -3.94 -3.78
CA GLN A 108 -14.54 -2.80 -4.55
C GLN A 108 -15.04 -2.78 -5.99
N MET A 109 -15.37 -3.94 -6.56
CA MET A 109 -15.98 -4.02 -7.89
C MET A 109 -17.42 -3.52 -7.84
N GLN A 110 -17.69 -2.41 -8.54
CA GLN A 110 -19.07 -1.90 -8.73
C GLN A 110 -19.86 -2.75 -9.75
N ASP A 111 -19.16 -3.50 -10.61
CA ASP A 111 -19.73 -4.34 -11.66
C ASP A 111 -19.50 -5.85 -11.40
N ALA A 112 -20.20 -6.69 -12.18
CA ALA A 112 -20.12 -8.14 -12.06
C ALA A 112 -18.67 -8.67 -12.25
N PRO A 113 -18.22 -9.63 -11.42
CA PRO A 113 -16.88 -10.18 -11.51
C PRO A 113 -16.65 -10.84 -12.88
N THR A 114 -15.68 -10.31 -13.63
CA THR A 114 -15.31 -10.85 -14.95
C THR A 114 -14.30 -11.99 -14.82
N VAL A 115 -14.17 -12.84 -15.84
CA VAL A 115 -13.11 -13.87 -15.89
C VAL A 115 -11.71 -13.25 -15.70
N GLN A 116 -11.53 -12.00 -16.14
CA GLN A 116 -10.30 -11.25 -15.99
C GLN A 116 -9.97 -10.92 -14.52
N SER A 117 -10.97 -10.63 -13.67
CA SER A 117 -10.72 -10.36 -12.24
C SER A 117 -10.26 -11.61 -11.49
N VAL A 118 -10.78 -12.79 -11.86
CA VAL A 118 -10.33 -14.09 -11.32
C VAL A 118 -8.87 -14.37 -11.72
N LEU A 119 -8.51 -14.12 -12.99
CA LEU A 119 -7.13 -14.30 -13.45
C LEU A 119 -6.14 -13.33 -12.77
N MET A 120 -6.57 -12.10 -12.48
CA MET A 120 -5.78 -11.13 -11.72
C MET A 120 -5.63 -11.49 -10.23
N ALA A 121 -6.55 -12.30 -9.68
CA ALA A 121 -6.46 -12.76 -8.30
C ALA A 121 -5.46 -13.92 -8.10
N LEU A 122 -5.13 -14.70 -9.14
CA LEU A 122 -4.18 -15.81 -9.04
C LEU A 122 -2.79 -15.39 -8.53
N PRO A 123 -2.15 -14.32 -9.05
CA PRO A 123 -0.91 -13.79 -8.48
C PRO A 123 -1.02 -13.42 -7.00
N LEU A 124 -2.18 -12.97 -6.54
CA LEU A 124 -2.40 -12.60 -5.14
C LEU A 124 -2.33 -13.82 -4.20
N ILE A 125 -2.67 -15.02 -4.68
CA ILE A 125 -2.45 -16.26 -3.91
C ILE A 125 -0.97 -16.45 -3.65
N GLY A 126 -0.15 -16.35 -4.69
CA GLY A 126 1.30 -16.49 -4.58
C GLY A 126 1.90 -15.46 -3.62
N VAL A 127 1.47 -14.20 -3.73
CA VAL A 127 1.87 -13.13 -2.82
C VAL A 127 1.41 -13.41 -1.38
N GLY A 128 0.18 -13.89 -1.19
CA GLY A 128 -0.37 -14.24 0.12
C GLY A 128 0.38 -15.38 0.79
N MET A 129 0.71 -16.43 0.05
CA MET A 129 1.53 -17.55 0.54
C MET A 129 2.94 -17.09 0.91
N ALA A 130 3.57 -16.27 0.06
CA ALA A 130 4.90 -15.72 0.34
C ALA A 130 4.88 -14.82 1.59
N ALA A 131 3.87 -13.98 1.74
CA ALA A 131 3.68 -13.13 2.92
C ALA A 131 3.46 -13.97 4.19
N ALA A 132 2.60 -15.00 4.14
CA ALA A 132 2.38 -15.92 5.26
C ALA A 132 3.68 -16.63 5.66
N GLY A 133 4.46 -17.11 4.67
CA GLY A 133 5.78 -17.71 4.89
C GLY A 133 6.76 -16.74 5.56
N ALA A 134 6.84 -15.50 5.07
CA ALA A 134 7.70 -14.47 5.64
C ALA A 134 7.32 -14.12 7.09
N LEU A 135 6.02 -13.90 7.38
CA LEU A 135 5.52 -13.61 8.73
C LEU A 135 5.82 -14.75 9.71
N ARG A 136 5.67 -15.99 9.24
CA ARG A 136 5.98 -17.17 10.05
C ARG A 136 7.49 -17.30 10.31
N TRP A 137 8.30 -17.10 9.27
CA TRP A 137 9.76 -17.09 9.38
C TRP A 137 10.24 -16.04 10.38
N THR A 138 9.71 -14.81 10.33
CA THR A 138 10.10 -13.74 11.26
C THR A 138 9.75 -14.06 12.71
N ALA A 139 8.57 -14.64 12.98
CA ALA A 139 8.18 -15.04 14.32
C ALA A 139 9.08 -16.16 14.88
N ARG A 140 9.36 -17.19 14.08
CA ARG A 140 10.27 -18.29 14.47
C ARG A 140 11.69 -17.78 14.72
N ARG A 141 12.19 -16.92 13.83
CA ARG A 141 13.52 -16.31 13.97
C ARG A 141 13.62 -15.49 15.26
N HIS A 142 12.59 -14.73 15.61
CA HIS A 142 12.53 -14.01 16.89
C HIS A 142 12.60 -14.97 18.09
N VAL A 143 11.79 -16.03 18.10
CA VAL A 143 11.81 -17.01 19.21
C VAL A 143 13.20 -17.62 19.36
N HIS A 144 13.82 -18.03 18.26
CA HIS A 144 15.17 -18.58 18.27
C HIS A 144 16.21 -17.59 18.82
N ILE A 145 16.16 -16.32 18.40
CA ILE A 145 17.04 -15.27 18.93
C ILE A 145 16.79 -15.05 20.43
N SER A 146 15.53 -15.11 20.88
CA SER A 146 15.16 -14.84 22.27
C SER A 146 15.72 -15.88 23.26
N LEU A 147 15.97 -17.11 22.79
CA LEU A 147 16.52 -18.22 23.56
C LEU A 147 18.05 -18.19 23.66
N GLN A 148 18.73 -17.24 23.00
CA GLN A 148 20.17 -17.09 23.09
C GLN A 148 20.61 -16.74 24.53
N PRO A 149 21.61 -17.44 25.11
CA PRO A 149 22.01 -17.26 26.50
C PRO A 149 22.75 -15.92 26.72
N SER A 150 23.51 -15.47 25.73
CA SER A 150 24.21 -14.18 25.81
C SER A 150 23.25 -13.01 25.57
N GLY A 151 23.06 -12.18 26.61
CA GLY A 151 22.19 -11.01 26.54
C GLY A 151 22.62 -9.99 25.49
N TRP A 152 23.93 -9.79 25.28
CA TRP A 152 24.46 -8.89 24.26
C TRP A 152 24.20 -9.43 22.84
N LEU A 153 24.51 -10.70 22.60
CA LEU A 153 24.30 -11.33 21.30
C LEU A 153 22.81 -11.32 20.91
N ARG A 154 21.93 -11.62 21.88
CA ARG A 154 20.48 -11.55 21.72
C ARG A 154 20.00 -10.17 21.29
N ARG A 155 20.45 -9.10 21.96
CA ARG A 155 20.07 -7.71 21.61
C ARG A 155 20.54 -7.35 20.21
N LYS A 156 21.80 -7.67 19.86
CA LYS A 156 22.37 -7.41 18.54
C LYS A 156 21.59 -8.12 17.43
N GLN A 157 21.34 -9.42 17.59
CA GLN A 157 20.60 -10.21 16.60
C GLN A 157 19.15 -9.75 16.47
N LEU A 158 18.50 -9.36 17.57
CA LEU A 158 17.15 -8.82 17.54
C LEU A 158 17.08 -7.48 16.81
N ALA A 159 18.02 -6.58 17.06
CA ALA A 159 18.12 -5.30 16.35
C ALA A 159 18.36 -5.50 14.85
N GLN A 160 19.25 -6.43 14.46
CA GLN A 160 19.48 -6.79 13.06
C GLN A 160 18.23 -7.37 12.40
N HIS A 161 17.48 -8.21 13.11
CA HIS A 161 16.24 -8.80 12.61
C HIS A 161 15.14 -7.75 12.42
N LEU A 162 14.98 -6.82 13.37
CA LEU A 162 14.06 -5.68 13.23
C LEU A 162 14.45 -4.77 12.06
N LEU A 163 15.74 -4.45 11.93
CA LEU A 163 16.26 -3.64 10.84
C LEU A 163 15.99 -4.30 9.48
N LEU A 164 16.17 -5.62 9.36
CA LEU A 164 15.87 -6.35 8.12
C LEU A 164 14.41 -6.18 7.70
N ILE A 165 13.46 -6.32 8.64
CA ILE A 165 12.03 -6.19 8.36
C ILE A 165 11.69 -4.75 7.94
N VAL A 166 12.25 -3.76 8.64
CA VAL A 166 12.10 -2.35 8.27
C VAL A 166 12.66 -2.10 6.87
N CYS A 167 13.87 -2.59 6.56
CA CYS A 167 14.48 -2.43 5.23
C CYS A 167 13.64 -3.05 4.12
N ILE A 168 13.05 -4.23 4.34
CA ILE A 168 12.15 -4.87 3.36
C ILE A 168 10.92 -3.99 3.12
N GLY A 169 10.28 -3.50 4.20
CA GLY A 169 9.12 -2.61 4.10
C GLY A 169 9.46 -1.29 3.40
N LEU A 170 10.57 -0.65 3.78
CA LEU A 170 11.06 0.58 3.16
C LEU A 170 11.35 0.38 1.67
N PHE A 171 12.08 -0.68 1.31
CA PHE A 171 12.41 -0.99 -0.08
C PHE A 171 11.15 -1.17 -0.92
N ALA A 172 10.19 -1.96 -0.45
CA ALA A 172 8.91 -2.15 -1.13
C ALA A 172 8.15 -0.82 -1.29
N GLY A 173 8.15 0.05 -0.27
CA GLY A 173 7.50 1.36 -0.34
C GLY A 173 8.17 2.32 -1.32
N ILE A 174 9.51 2.28 -1.42
CA ILE A 174 10.27 3.09 -2.39
C ILE A 174 9.94 2.71 -3.83
N LEU A 175 9.57 1.45 -4.12
CA LEU A 175 9.09 1.04 -5.46
C LEU A 175 7.77 1.74 -5.86
N GLY A 176 7.08 2.37 -4.90
CA GLY A 176 5.95 3.25 -5.13
C GLY A 176 6.30 4.62 -5.71
N ARG A 177 7.60 4.93 -5.86
CA ARG A 177 8.06 6.16 -6.52
C ARG A 177 7.40 6.32 -7.90
N LEU A 178 7.03 7.54 -8.24
CA LEU A 178 6.52 7.89 -9.56
C LEU A 178 7.59 7.58 -10.62
N ASP A 179 7.14 7.05 -11.73
CA ASP A 179 7.97 6.83 -12.90
C ASP A 179 8.15 8.13 -13.69
N TRP A 180 9.06 8.09 -14.66
CA TRP A 180 9.41 9.26 -15.47
C TRP A 180 8.20 9.89 -16.19
N PRO A 181 7.30 9.11 -16.84
CA PRO A 181 6.15 9.71 -17.51
C PRO A 181 5.17 10.40 -16.53
N ALA A 182 4.98 9.86 -15.32
CA ALA A 182 4.16 10.51 -14.30
C ALA A 182 4.79 11.83 -13.81
N GLU A 183 6.10 11.84 -13.55
CA GLU A 183 6.83 13.07 -13.20
C GLU A 183 6.68 14.14 -14.28
N GLN A 184 6.86 13.77 -15.54
CA GLN A 184 6.73 14.68 -16.68
C GLN A 184 5.31 15.25 -16.80
N ALA A 185 4.28 14.41 -16.63
CA ALA A 185 2.89 14.85 -16.67
C ALA A 185 2.57 15.87 -15.56
N LEU A 186 3.05 15.63 -14.33
CA LEU A 186 2.88 16.57 -13.21
C LEU A 186 3.68 17.87 -13.42
N THR A 187 4.87 17.78 -13.99
CA THR A 187 5.71 18.96 -14.30
C THR A 187 5.05 19.85 -15.34
N ASN A 188 4.46 19.25 -16.39
CA ASN A 188 3.72 19.99 -17.40
C ASN A 188 2.49 20.66 -16.80
N LEU A 189 1.72 19.95 -15.97
CA LEU A 189 0.58 20.55 -15.27
C LEU A 189 1.01 21.71 -14.34
N ASP A 190 2.07 21.53 -13.55
CA ASP A 190 2.61 22.60 -12.71
C ASP A 190 2.98 23.84 -13.54
N THR A 191 3.63 23.61 -14.69
CA THR A 191 3.99 24.69 -15.62
C THR A 191 2.75 25.39 -16.14
N TYR A 192 1.72 24.64 -16.54
CA TYR A 192 0.49 25.21 -17.07
C TYR A 192 -0.30 26.00 -16.04
N LEU A 193 -0.43 25.51 -14.81
CA LEU A 193 -1.11 26.22 -13.73
C LEU A 193 -0.39 27.52 -13.34
N ARG A 194 0.95 27.52 -13.35
CA ARG A 194 1.75 28.73 -13.06
C ARG A 194 1.66 29.77 -14.18
N GLU A 195 1.62 29.35 -15.44
CA GLU A 195 1.58 30.27 -16.57
C GLU A 195 0.17 30.80 -16.89
N ALA A 196 -0.89 30.05 -16.54
CA ALA A 196 -2.29 30.37 -16.84
C ALA A 196 -2.78 31.80 -16.47
N PRO A 197 -2.33 32.43 -15.37
CA PRO A 197 -2.69 33.82 -15.07
C PRO A 197 -2.22 34.80 -16.16
N SER A 198 -1.02 34.56 -16.71
CA SER A 198 -0.32 35.47 -17.63
C SER A 198 -0.42 35.07 -19.10
N ASN A 199 -0.67 33.79 -19.40
CA ASN A 199 -0.70 33.25 -20.76
C ASN A 199 -2.05 32.56 -21.05
N PRO A 200 -2.98 33.24 -21.75
CA PRO A 200 -4.29 32.67 -22.10
C PRO A 200 -4.21 31.43 -23.01
N GLN A 201 -3.14 31.26 -23.79
CA GLN A 201 -3.03 30.09 -24.68
C GLN A 201 -2.87 28.80 -23.89
N VAL A 202 -2.17 28.84 -22.75
CA VAL A 202 -1.95 27.68 -21.89
C VAL A 202 -3.23 27.15 -21.26
N ARG A 203 -4.24 28.03 -21.08
CA ARG A 203 -5.55 27.68 -20.53
C ARG A 203 -6.26 26.59 -21.35
N MET A 204 -5.94 26.44 -22.64
CA MET A 204 -6.54 25.40 -23.48
C MET A 204 -6.09 23.98 -23.13
N TYR A 205 -4.97 23.83 -22.39
CA TYR A 205 -4.45 22.54 -21.93
C TYR A 205 -4.94 22.17 -20.52
N LEU A 206 -5.61 23.09 -19.82
CA LEU A 206 -6.18 22.88 -18.50
C LEU A 206 -7.65 22.42 -18.60
N PRO A 207 -8.17 21.68 -17.61
CA PRO A 207 -9.52 21.11 -17.66
C PRO A 207 -10.65 22.14 -17.41
N ILE A 208 -10.52 23.38 -17.90
CA ILE A 208 -11.47 24.48 -17.65
C ILE A 208 -12.88 24.16 -18.13
N ARG A 209 -13.03 23.35 -19.19
CA ARG A 209 -14.36 22.92 -19.65
C ARG A 209 -15.07 21.99 -18.66
N GLN A 210 -14.30 21.21 -17.89
CA GLN A 210 -14.83 20.28 -16.90
C GLN A 210 -14.97 20.95 -15.53
N VAL A 211 -14.06 21.87 -15.22
CA VAL A 211 -14.02 22.63 -13.96
C VAL A 211 -13.90 24.14 -14.26
N PRO A 212 -15.01 24.82 -14.58
CA PRO A 212 -14.98 26.24 -14.98
C PRO A 212 -14.47 27.18 -13.89
N SER A 213 -14.79 26.86 -12.63
CA SER A 213 -14.36 27.57 -11.41
C SER A 213 -12.84 27.68 -11.29
N LEU A 214 -12.08 26.73 -11.85
CA LEU A 214 -10.60 26.73 -11.85
C LEU A 214 -10.00 28.07 -12.32
N THR A 215 -10.68 28.77 -13.23
CA THR A 215 -10.19 30.06 -13.75
C THR A 215 -10.09 31.16 -12.70
N GLU A 216 -10.91 31.10 -11.66
CA GLU A 216 -10.94 32.07 -10.55
C GLU A 216 -9.75 31.87 -9.59
N HIS A 217 -9.15 30.68 -9.62
CA HIS A 217 -8.08 30.25 -8.71
C HIS A 217 -6.68 30.31 -9.35
N PHE A 218 -6.57 30.84 -10.57
CA PHE A 218 -5.26 31.01 -11.22
C PHE A 218 -4.38 32.03 -10.48
N GLY A 219 -3.15 31.62 -10.17
CA GLY A 219 -2.18 32.45 -9.43
C GLY A 219 -2.22 32.23 -7.92
N VAL A 220 -3.16 31.43 -7.43
CA VAL A 220 -3.21 30.97 -6.03
C VAL A 220 -2.22 29.83 -5.82
N GLU A 221 -1.53 29.80 -4.68
CA GLU A 221 -0.63 28.69 -4.35
C GLU A 221 -1.41 27.37 -4.21
N TYR A 222 -0.85 26.27 -4.73
CA TYR A 222 -1.47 24.95 -4.68
C TYR A 222 -0.50 23.84 -4.31
N ARG A 223 -1.05 22.68 -3.95
CA ARG A 223 -0.31 21.42 -3.77
C ARG A 223 -0.98 20.26 -4.47
N PHE A 224 -0.16 19.34 -4.97
CA PHE A 224 -0.58 18.10 -5.59
C PHE A 224 -0.54 16.95 -4.59
N TYR A 225 -1.64 16.23 -4.48
CA TYR A 225 -1.75 14.98 -3.74
C TYR A 225 -2.00 13.87 -4.75
N VAL A 226 -0.95 13.11 -5.04
CA VAL A 226 -0.93 12.14 -6.15
C VAL A 226 -0.96 10.73 -5.59
N ARG A 227 -1.81 9.88 -6.17
CA ARG A 227 -1.91 8.45 -5.85
C ARG A 227 -1.97 7.65 -7.13
N ARG A 228 -1.51 6.39 -7.09
CA ARG A 228 -1.77 5.48 -8.21
C ARG A 228 -3.25 5.15 -8.22
N SER A 229 -3.89 5.27 -9.38
CA SER A 229 -5.32 4.99 -9.46
C SER A 229 -5.58 3.51 -9.20
N ALA A 230 -6.57 3.24 -8.35
CA ALA A 230 -7.06 1.88 -8.13
C ALA A 230 -7.96 1.39 -9.28
N LEU A 231 -8.53 2.33 -10.04
CA LEU A 231 -9.56 2.06 -11.05
C LEU A 231 -8.99 1.96 -12.47
N ALA A 232 -7.93 2.71 -12.77
CA ALA A 232 -7.33 2.72 -14.10
C ALA A 232 -5.82 2.46 -14.03
N ALA A 233 -5.41 1.26 -14.49
CA ALA A 233 -4.01 0.90 -14.58
C ALA A 233 -3.24 1.88 -15.48
N GLY A 234 -2.10 2.38 -15.01
CA GLY A 234 -1.33 3.39 -15.73
C GLY A 234 -1.91 4.81 -15.63
N SER A 235 -2.72 5.09 -14.61
CA SER A 235 -3.18 6.45 -14.31
C SER A 235 -2.92 6.83 -12.85
N LEU A 236 -2.97 8.14 -12.58
CA LEU A 236 -2.85 8.72 -11.25
C LEU A 236 -4.16 9.38 -10.86
N ASP A 237 -4.61 9.13 -9.64
CA ASP A 237 -5.62 9.97 -9.02
C ASP A 237 -4.90 11.21 -8.48
N LEU A 238 -5.17 12.36 -9.08
CA LEU A 238 -4.58 13.64 -8.74
C LEU A 238 -5.61 14.49 -8.01
N THR A 239 -5.26 14.96 -6.83
CA THR A 239 -5.99 16.05 -6.15
C THR A 239 -5.11 17.28 -6.10
N VAL A 240 -5.60 18.39 -6.63
CA VAL A 240 -4.97 19.72 -6.52
C VAL A 240 -5.75 20.50 -5.46
N ARG A 241 -5.07 20.90 -4.37
CA ARG A 241 -5.68 21.78 -3.36
C ARG A 241 -5.01 23.15 -3.42
N PHE A 242 -5.82 24.17 -3.62
CA PHE A 242 -5.41 25.55 -3.62
C PHE A 242 -5.50 26.11 -2.19
N SER A 243 -4.68 27.11 -1.89
CA SER A 243 -4.56 27.71 -0.55
C SER A 243 -5.79 28.52 -0.12
N ASP A 244 -6.65 28.89 -1.07
CA ASP A 244 -7.95 29.52 -0.83
C ASP A 244 -9.07 28.52 -0.48
N GLY A 245 -8.75 27.22 -0.47
CA GLY A 245 -9.68 26.15 -0.12
C GLY A 245 -10.30 25.44 -1.32
N PHE A 246 -10.08 25.91 -2.55
CA PHE A 246 -10.58 25.24 -3.74
C PHE A 246 -9.87 23.90 -3.97
N VAL A 247 -10.64 22.86 -4.31
CA VAL A 247 -10.12 21.51 -4.55
C VAL A 247 -10.58 20.97 -5.90
N MET A 248 -9.62 20.56 -6.71
CA MET A 248 -9.87 19.89 -7.99
C MET A 248 -9.36 18.45 -7.92
N GLN A 249 -10.19 17.49 -8.31
CA GLN A 249 -9.80 16.08 -8.46
C GLN A 249 -9.84 15.70 -9.93
N CYS A 250 -8.87 14.91 -10.38
CA CYS A 250 -8.74 14.47 -11.77
C CYS A 250 -8.10 13.08 -11.84
N VAL A 251 -8.41 12.33 -12.89
CA VAL A 251 -7.63 11.15 -13.29
C VAL A 251 -6.64 11.57 -14.37
N LEU A 252 -5.35 11.36 -14.11
CA LEU A 252 -4.24 11.70 -14.99
C LEU A 252 -3.69 10.43 -15.66
N PRO A 253 -4.00 10.16 -16.95
CA PRO A 253 -3.43 9.02 -17.66
C PRO A 253 -1.93 9.25 -17.88
N VAL A 254 -1.11 8.29 -17.45
CA VAL A 254 0.34 8.36 -17.56
C VAL A 254 0.76 7.93 -18.97
N GLY A 255 1.51 8.77 -19.68
CA GLY A 255 2.06 8.46 -21.02
C GLY A 255 1.20 8.87 -22.22
N ASN A 256 0.11 9.63 -22.01
CA ASN A 256 -0.68 10.23 -23.09
C ASN A 256 -0.52 11.77 -23.11
N THR A 257 -0.69 12.39 -24.27
CA THR A 257 -0.66 13.86 -24.46
C THR A 257 -1.97 14.54 -24.07
N ASN A 258 -3.06 13.78 -23.91
CA ASN A 258 -4.31 14.30 -23.33
C ASN A 258 -4.23 14.18 -21.80
N PHE A 259 -3.97 15.31 -21.14
CA PHE A 259 -3.57 15.38 -19.74
C PHE A 259 -4.71 15.16 -18.72
N PHE A 260 -5.98 15.27 -19.10
CA PHE A 260 -7.07 15.24 -18.11
C PHE A 260 -8.24 14.40 -18.59
N THR A 261 -8.58 13.40 -17.79
CA THR A 261 -9.83 12.65 -17.89
C THR A 261 -10.55 12.77 -16.56
N ASP A 262 -11.86 12.96 -16.61
CA ASP A 262 -12.73 12.95 -15.43
C ASP A 262 -12.23 13.89 -14.32
N CYS A 263 -12.20 15.19 -14.61
CA CYS A 263 -11.94 16.22 -13.61
C CYS A 263 -13.24 16.76 -13.03
N TRP A 264 -13.28 16.96 -11.72
CA TRP A 264 -14.40 17.60 -11.03
C TRP A 264 -13.92 18.46 -9.85
N GLU A 265 -14.77 19.40 -9.47
CA GLU A 265 -14.62 20.17 -8.24
C GLU A 265 -15.04 19.30 -7.05
N ALA A 266 -14.21 19.24 -6.02
CA ALA A 266 -14.50 18.50 -4.80
C ALA A 266 -14.90 19.47 -3.68
N ASP A 267 -16.00 19.14 -3.00
CA ASP A 267 -16.52 19.86 -1.84
C ASP A 267 -15.65 19.66 -0.57
#